data_AF-A0A1Q5AY35-F1
#
_entry.id   AF-A0A1Q5AY35-F1
#
_cell.length_a   1.000
_cell.length_b   1.000
_cell.length_c   1.000
_cell.angle_alpha   90.00
_cell.angle_beta   90.00
_cell.angle_gamma   90.00
#
_symmetry.space_group_name_H-M   'P 1'
#
loop_
_entity.id
_entity.type
_entity.pdbx_description
1 polymer ?
#
loop_
_entity_poly.entity_id
_entity_poly.type
_entity_poly.pdbx_seq_one_letter_code
_entity_poly.pdbx_strand_id
1 'polypeptide(L)'
;MTNRVYVGDKLAVLTRIASWLTDDGQFSADLDLDSVRLADGRPAGRRLATALRGAGFAVDTRRRRIRRNGPGVVSLPYAYLGADDRAGPNYTGQPAVNSYYTETRGLR
;
A
#
# COMPACT_ATOMS: atom_id res chain seq x y z
N MET A 1 6.51 -17.28 15.10
CA MET A 1 5.76 -16.88 13.89
C MET A 1 4.64 -15.94 14.30
N THR A 2 4.90 -14.63 14.34
CA THR A 2 3.88 -13.67 14.76
C THR A 2 2.99 -13.35 13.57
N ASN A 3 1.77 -13.86 13.57
CA ASN A 3 0.72 -13.54 12.61
C ASN A 3 0.32 -12.07 12.79
N ARG A 4 1.10 -11.15 12.21
CA ARG A 4 0.71 -9.75 12.04
C ARG A 4 -0.56 -9.75 11.19
N VAL A 5 -1.63 -9.17 11.72
CA VAL A 5 -2.97 -9.14 11.12
C VAL A 5 -2.88 -8.68 9.66
N TYR A 6 -3.01 -9.65 8.74
CA TYR A 6 -2.72 -9.51 7.31
C TYR A 6 -3.64 -8.50 6.60
N VAL A 7 -4.82 -8.24 7.18
CA VAL A 7 -5.83 -7.33 6.63
C VAL A 7 -5.37 -5.86 6.70
N GLY A 8 -4.46 -5.52 7.62
CA GLY A 8 -4.00 -4.14 7.83
C GLY A 8 -2.76 -3.73 7.03
N ASP A 9 -1.88 -4.66 6.64
CA ASP A 9 -0.60 -4.36 5.97
C ASP A 9 -0.75 -4.35 4.44
N LYS A 10 -1.42 -3.32 3.94
CA LYS A 10 -1.68 -3.10 2.51
C LYS A 10 -0.40 -3.15 1.65
N LEU A 11 0.71 -2.61 2.15
CA LEU A 11 1.96 -2.57 1.37
C LEU A 11 2.61 -3.95 1.28
N ALA A 12 2.62 -4.72 2.37
CA ALA A 12 3.08 -6.12 2.32
C ALA A 12 2.23 -6.95 1.34
N VAL A 13 0.91 -6.79 1.36
CA VAL A 13 0.00 -7.47 0.41
C VAL A 13 0.40 -7.18 -1.04
N LEU A 14 0.61 -5.91 -1.40
CA LEU A 14 1.02 -5.54 -2.75
C LEU A 14 2.36 -6.17 -3.17
N THR A 15 3.37 -6.12 -2.29
CA THR A 15 4.67 -6.73 -2.59
C THR A 15 4.58 -8.23 -2.77
N ARG A 16 3.70 -8.92 -2.02
CA ARG A 16 3.51 -10.35 -2.14
C ARG A 16 2.73 -10.74 -3.39
N ILE A 17 1.68 -9.98 -3.73
CA ILE A 17 0.93 -10.19 -4.98
C ILE A 17 1.86 -10.10 -6.19
N ALA A 18 2.79 -9.14 -6.21
CA ALA A 18 3.77 -9.05 -7.28
C ALA A 18 4.61 -10.33 -7.45
N SER A 19 4.92 -11.04 -6.35
CA SER A 19 5.67 -12.30 -6.41
C SER A 19 4.83 -13.50 -6.92
N TRP A 20 3.51 -13.36 -6.96
CA TRP A 20 2.57 -14.42 -7.36
C TRP A 20 2.09 -14.32 -8.80
N LEU A 21 2.34 -13.20 -9.48
CA LEU A 21 1.93 -13.04 -10.87
C LEU A 21 2.73 -13.99 -11.77
N THR A 22 2.06 -14.61 -12.72
CA THR A 22 2.72 -15.26 -13.86
C THR A 22 3.25 -14.20 -14.83
N ASP A 23 4.08 -14.59 -15.80
CA ASP A 23 4.69 -13.66 -16.77
C ASP A 23 3.65 -12.75 -17.46
N ASP A 24 2.49 -13.32 -17.83
CA ASP A 24 1.35 -12.58 -18.40
C ASP A 24 0.27 -12.20 -17.37
N GLY A 25 0.53 -12.46 -16.09
CA GLY A 25 -0.38 -12.22 -14.99
C GLY A 25 -0.65 -10.73 -14.78
N GLN A 26 -1.89 -10.38 -14.48
CA GLN A 26 -2.30 -9.00 -14.24
C GLN A 26 -2.93 -8.85 -12.86
N PHE A 27 -2.55 -7.80 -12.16
CA PHE A 27 -3.16 -7.38 -10.91
C PHE A 27 -3.78 -5.99 -11.06
N SER A 28 -4.98 -5.82 -10.52
CA SER A 28 -5.65 -4.53 -10.37
C SER A 28 -6.40 -4.50 -9.03
N ALA A 29 -6.26 -3.40 -8.30
CA ALA A 29 -7.03 -3.17 -7.08
C ALA A 29 -7.32 -1.68 -6.91
N ASP A 30 -8.39 -1.37 -6.18
CA ASP A 30 -8.60 -0.04 -5.68
C ASP A 30 -7.73 0.17 -4.43
N LEU A 31 -7.01 1.29 -4.40
CA LEU A 31 -6.11 1.69 -3.31
C LEU A 31 -6.29 3.18 -3.04
N ASP A 32 -6.86 3.48 -1.89
CA ASP A 32 -6.92 4.83 -1.37
C ASP A 32 -5.59 5.20 -0.69
N LEU A 33 -4.78 6.03 -1.34
CA LEU A 33 -3.49 6.46 -0.78
C LEU A 33 -3.65 7.29 0.50
N ASP A 34 -4.82 7.89 0.73
CA ASP A 34 -5.11 8.63 1.96
C ASP A 34 -5.39 7.70 3.15
N SER A 35 -5.64 6.41 2.87
CA SER A 35 -5.78 5.38 3.91
C SER A 35 -4.44 4.75 4.31
N VAL A 36 -3.34 5.22 3.73
CA VAL A 36 -1.97 4.85 4.11
C VAL A 36 -1.31 6.05 4.79
N ARG A 37 -1.04 5.90 6.08
CA ARG A 37 -0.61 6.97 6.97
C ARG A 37 0.85 6.80 7.38
N LEU A 38 1.54 7.92 7.53
CA LEU A 38 2.85 7.96 8.18
C LEU A 38 2.69 7.89 9.70
N ALA A 39 3.79 7.71 10.41
CA ALA A 39 3.80 7.61 11.88
C ALA A 39 3.15 8.81 12.58
N ASP A 40 3.17 9.99 11.96
CA ASP A 40 2.54 11.22 12.45
C ASP A 40 1.06 11.38 12.05
N GLY A 41 0.46 10.37 11.41
CA GLY A 41 -0.93 10.36 10.98
C GLY A 41 -1.22 11.12 9.68
N ARG A 42 -0.23 11.75 9.05
CA ARG A 42 -0.41 12.37 7.73
C ARG A 42 -0.50 11.29 6.62
N PRO A 43 -1.31 11.51 5.56
CA PRO A 43 -1.27 10.65 4.39
C PRO A 43 0.12 10.55 3.76
N ALA A 44 0.55 9.35 3.40
CA ALA A 44 1.79 9.14 2.65
C ALA A 44 1.66 9.64 1.19
N GLY A 45 0.44 9.60 0.64
CA GLY A 45 0.01 10.31 -0.57
C GLY A 45 1.00 10.26 -1.74
N ARG A 46 1.53 11.42 -2.13
CA ARG A 46 2.45 11.57 -3.29
C ARG A 46 3.74 10.76 -3.12
N ARG A 47 4.32 10.70 -1.92
CA ARG A 47 5.57 9.96 -1.68
C ARG A 47 5.35 8.47 -1.91
N LEU A 48 4.25 7.94 -1.40
CA LEU A 48 3.85 6.56 -1.63
C LEU A 48 3.59 6.29 -3.11
N ALA A 49 2.88 7.17 -3.81
CA ALA A 49 2.65 7.02 -5.25
C ALA A 49 3.97 6.95 -6.04
N THR A 50 4.96 7.78 -5.69
CA THR A 50 6.29 7.73 -6.30
C THR A 50 7.00 6.41 -6.00
N ALA A 51 6.99 5.94 -4.76
CA ALA A 51 7.60 4.68 -4.38
C ALA A 51 6.96 3.48 -5.12
N LEU A 52 5.63 3.45 -5.21
CA LEU A 52 4.88 2.41 -5.95
C LEU A 52 5.22 2.41 -7.44
N ARG A 53 5.32 3.59 -8.07
CA ARG A 53 5.74 3.70 -9.47
C ARG A 53 7.18 3.25 -9.68
N GLY A 54 8.10 3.63 -8.79
CA GLY A 54 9.49 3.16 -8.81
C GLY A 54 9.61 1.65 -8.63
N ALA A 55 8.65 1.03 -7.93
CA ALA A 55 8.52 -0.41 -7.76
C ALA A 55 7.85 -1.15 -8.95
N GLY A 56 7.46 -0.44 -10.01
CA GLY A 56 6.84 -1.03 -11.20
C GLY A 56 5.32 -1.17 -11.14
N PHE A 57 4.64 -0.46 -10.23
CA PHE A 57 3.18 -0.35 -10.25
C PHE A 57 2.72 0.86 -11.07
N ALA A 58 1.63 0.70 -11.81
CA ALA A 58 0.87 1.82 -12.36
C ALA A 58 -0.09 2.34 -11.29
N VAL A 59 -0.05 3.64 -11.00
CA VAL A 59 -0.91 4.30 -9.98
C VAL A 59 -1.73 5.40 -10.62
N ASP A 60 -3.04 5.21 -10.65
CA ASP A 60 -4.05 6.21 -11.03
C ASP A 60 -4.68 6.78 -9.75
N THR A 61 -4.20 7.94 -9.31
CA THR A 61 -4.66 8.59 -8.08
C THR A 61 -6.06 9.19 -8.21
N ARG A 62 -6.49 9.53 -9.42
CA ARG A 62 -7.84 10.09 -9.65
C ARG A 62 -8.91 9.00 -9.49
N ARG A 63 -8.62 7.81 -10.01
CA ARG A 63 -9.49 6.63 -9.88
C ARG A 63 -9.18 5.76 -8.67
N ARG A 64 -8.19 6.14 -7.85
CA ARG A 64 -7.71 5.39 -6.68
C ARG A 64 -7.42 3.94 -7.04
N ARG A 65 -6.71 3.71 -8.15
CA ARG A 65 -6.43 2.37 -8.68
C ARG A 65 -4.95 2.12 -8.82
N ILE A 66 -4.54 0.92 -8.47
CA ILE A 66 -3.18 0.41 -8.65
C ILE A 66 -3.20 -0.83 -9.55
N ARG A 67 -2.20 -0.97 -10.43
CA ARG A 67 -2.07 -2.11 -11.33
C ARG A 67 -0.61 -2.58 -11.45
N ARG A 68 -0.44 -3.84 -11.78
CA ARG A 68 0.86 -4.45 -12.15
C ARG A 68 0.66 -5.55 -13.17
N ASN A 69 1.61 -5.68 -14.08
CA ASN A 69 1.71 -6.80 -15.00
C ASN A 69 3.01 -7.57 -14.72
N GLY A 70 2.96 -8.89 -14.81
CA GLY A 70 4.11 -9.77 -14.65
C GLY A 70 4.63 -9.88 -13.21
N PRO A 71 5.46 -10.91 -12.94
CA PRO A 71 6.03 -11.15 -11.64
C PRO A 71 7.01 -10.04 -11.22
N GLY A 72 7.38 -10.06 -9.95
CA GLY A 72 8.60 -9.39 -9.51
C GLY A 72 8.78 -9.41 -8.00
N VAL A 73 10.04 -9.36 -7.59
CA VAL A 73 10.40 -9.07 -6.20
C VAL A 73 10.35 -7.56 -6.01
N VAL A 74 9.40 -7.10 -5.21
CA VAL A 74 9.21 -5.67 -4.95
C VAL A 74 9.58 -5.35 -3.51
N SER A 75 10.37 -4.29 -3.34
CA SER A 75 10.62 -3.68 -2.04
C SER A 75 10.09 -2.25 -2.04
N LEU A 76 9.45 -1.86 -0.93
CA LEU A 76 8.99 -0.50 -0.69
C LEU A 76 9.70 0.05 0.56
N PRO A 77 10.05 1.35 0.60
CA PRO A 77 10.80 1.94 1.70
C PRO A 77 9.88 2.26 2.92
N TYR A 78 9.06 1.30 3.33
CA TYR A 78 8.10 1.45 4.42
C TYR A 78 8.14 0.24 5.37
N ALA A 79 8.08 0.50 6.67
CA ALA A 79 7.89 -0.50 7.71
C ALA A 79 6.53 -0.31 8.37
N TYR A 80 5.75 -1.39 8.45
CA TYR A 80 4.40 -1.38 9.01
C TYR A 80 4.40 -1.20 10.53
N LEU A 81 3.61 -0.23 10.99
CA LEU A 81 3.46 0.13 12.41
C LEU A 81 2.16 -0.42 13.02
N GLY A 82 1.13 -0.64 12.21
CA GLY A 82 -0.17 -1.11 12.69
C GLY A 82 -1.32 -0.60 11.81
N ALA A 83 -2.54 -0.97 12.19
CA ALA A 83 -3.75 -0.50 11.53
C ALA A 83 -4.78 -0.03 12.55
N ASP A 84 -5.60 0.94 12.13
CA ASP A 84 -6.72 1.50 12.88
C ASP A 84 -7.99 1.30 12.05
N ASP A 85 -8.89 0.45 12.53
CA ASP A 85 -10.19 0.13 11.93
C ASP A 85 -11.31 1.10 12.35
N ARG A 86 -10.99 2.12 13.17
CA ARG A 86 -11.91 3.17 13.62
C ARG A 86 -11.77 4.47 12.85
N ALA A 87 -11.07 4.45 11.71
CA ALA A 87 -10.71 5.63 10.92
C ALA A 87 -11.89 6.42 10.31
N GLY A 88 -13.14 5.97 10.50
CA GLY A 88 -14.33 6.50 9.82
C GLY A 88 -14.54 5.86 8.44
N PRO A 89 -15.57 6.28 7.69
CA PRO A 89 -15.85 5.70 6.37
C PRO A 89 -14.79 6.10 5.32
N ASN A 90 -14.49 5.19 4.40
CA ASN A 90 -13.70 5.46 3.20
C ASN A 90 -14.53 6.27 2.18
N TYR A 91 -13.96 6.57 1.02
CA TYR A 91 -14.67 7.35 -0.01
C TYR A 91 -15.91 6.67 -0.62
N THR A 92 -16.11 5.37 -0.38
CA THR A 92 -17.33 4.64 -0.77
C THR A 92 -18.35 4.56 0.38
N GLY A 93 -18.08 5.19 1.53
CA GLY A 93 -18.95 5.18 2.70
C GLY A 93 -18.81 3.96 3.61
N GLN A 94 -17.89 3.05 3.31
CA GLN A 94 -17.68 1.80 4.07
C GLN A 94 -16.65 2.00 5.19
N PRO A 95 -16.70 1.23 6.30
CA PRO A 95 -15.67 1.31 7.35
C PRO A 95 -14.25 1.24 6.78
N ALA A 96 -13.44 2.26 7.02
CA ALA A 96 -12.08 2.33 6.53
C ALA A 96 -11.09 1.80 7.58
N VAL A 97 -10.06 1.13 7.08
CA VAL A 97 -8.88 0.80 7.87
C VAL A 97 -7.75 1.74 7.44
N ASN A 98 -7.24 2.55 8.36
CA ASN A 98 -5.99 3.29 8.15
C ASN A 98 -4.81 2.37 8.46
N SER A 99 -3.85 2.28 7.55
CA SER A 99 -2.62 1.50 7.72
C SER A 99 -1.45 2.45 7.98
N TYR A 100 -0.75 2.29 9.08
CA TYR A 100 0.33 3.18 9.51
C TYR A 100 1.70 2.58 9.19
N TYR A 101 2.61 3.42 8.71
CA TYR A 101 3.97 3.05 8.34
C TYR A 101 4.99 4.11 8.77
N THR A 102 6.22 3.68 8.96
CA THR A 102 7.40 4.56 8.98
C THR A 102 8.20 4.36 7.70
N GLU A 103 8.90 5.39 7.23
CA GLU A 103 9.82 5.27 6.10
C GLU A 103 11.09 4.54 6.58
N THR A 104 11.50 3.46 5.91
CA THR A 104 12.73 2.72 6.25
C THR A 104 14.00 3.41 5.78
N ARG A 105 13.89 4.51 5.01
CA ARG A 105 14.99 5.41 4.67
C ARG A 105 14.62 6.86 4.93
N GLY A 106 15.09 7.36 6.06
CA GLY A 106 15.00 8.75 6.52
C GLY A 106 15.89 9.05 7.73
N LEU A 107 17.06 8.39 7.86
CA LEU A 107 18.19 8.98 8.59
C LEU A 107 18.96 9.82 7.56
N ARG A 108 18.65 11.11 7.55
CA ARG A 108 19.57 12.15 7.10
C ARG A 108 19.66 13.17 8.22
#